data_AF-A0A377WRL0-F1
#
_entry.id   AF-A0A377WRL0-F1
#
_cell.length_a   1.000
_cell.length_b   1.000
_cell.length_c   1.000
_cell.angle_alpha   90.00
_cell.angle_beta   90.00
_cell.angle_gamma   90.00
#
_symmetry.space_group_name_H-M   'P 1'
#
loop_
_entity.id
_entity.type
_entity.pdbx_description
1 polymer ?
#
loop_
_entity_poly.entity_id
_entity_poly.type
_entity_poly.pdbx_seq_one_letter_code
_entity_poly.pdbx_strand_id
1 'polypeptide(L)'
;MGDAPRGDAALKLAVATPRQDENRWLGDYGSPLRDNALKLALLEENKLLPEVQNQLLSTLSEEAYGQRWLSTQETNALFLAGRTLADLPGSWQAKTSLQAEPLAGDKSANPQPRRRSAGGAAGE
;
A
#
# COMPACT_ATOMS: atom_id res chain seq x y z
N MET A 1 11.29 -21.34 5.63
CA MET A 1 12.77 -21.40 5.76
C MET A 1 13.26 -21.26 7.20
N GLY A 2 12.49 -20.74 8.17
CA GLY A 2 12.77 -20.90 9.62
C GLY A 2 13.89 -20.02 10.21
N ASP A 3 14.69 -19.36 9.39
CA ASP A 3 15.82 -18.53 9.81
C ASP A 3 15.40 -17.07 10.07
N ALA A 4 14.79 -16.81 11.24
CA ALA A 4 14.33 -15.49 11.62
C ALA A 4 15.45 -14.44 11.73
N PRO A 5 16.63 -14.73 12.33
CA PRO A 5 17.71 -13.74 12.43
C PRO A 5 18.20 -13.23 11.07
N ARG A 6 18.35 -14.13 10.07
CA ARG A 6 18.72 -13.71 8.71
C ARG A 6 17.59 -12.95 8.02
N GLY A 7 16.33 -13.34 8.26
CA GLY A 7 15.16 -12.61 7.76
C GLY A 7 15.12 -11.16 8.23
N ASP A 8 15.31 -10.94 9.54
CA ASP A 8 15.31 -9.60 10.14
C ASP A 8 16.48 -8.74 9.62
N ALA A 9 17.66 -9.34 9.46
CA ALA A 9 18.82 -8.66 8.89
C ALA A 9 18.57 -8.24 7.43
N ALA A 10 17.99 -9.15 6.62
CA ALA A 10 17.64 -8.87 5.23
C ALA A 10 16.58 -7.77 5.12
N LEU A 11 15.58 -7.76 6.01
CA LEU A 11 14.54 -6.73 6.02
C LEU A 11 15.11 -5.34 6.33
N LYS A 12 15.95 -5.23 7.36
CA LYS A 12 16.64 -3.98 7.71
C LYS A 12 17.49 -3.47 6.55
N LEU A 13 18.19 -4.37 5.87
CA LEU A 13 18.99 -4.02 4.69
C LEU A 13 18.10 -3.56 3.52
N ALA A 14 16.99 -4.25 3.27
CA ALA A 14 16.09 -3.97 2.15
C ALA A 14 15.42 -2.59 2.26
N VAL A 15 15.02 -2.17 3.47
CA VAL A 15 14.43 -0.83 3.67
C VAL A 15 15.47 0.28 3.61
N ALA A 16 16.72 0.00 3.97
CA ALA A 16 17.82 0.97 3.93
C ALA A 16 18.51 1.07 2.56
N THR A 17 18.30 0.10 1.67
CA THR A 17 18.96 0.05 0.35
C THR A 17 18.05 0.66 -0.72
N PRO A 18 18.38 1.85 -1.25
CA PRO A 18 17.63 2.44 -2.36
C PRO A 18 17.91 1.67 -3.64
N ARG A 19 17.01 1.81 -4.62
CA ARG A 19 17.27 1.34 -5.98
C ARG A 19 18.47 2.13 -6.54
N GLN A 20 19.42 1.43 -7.17
CA GLN A 20 20.58 2.08 -7.78
C GLN A 20 20.21 2.71 -9.13
N ASP A 21 21.02 3.71 -9.53
CA ASP A 21 20.93 4.56 -10.75
C ASP A 21 19.90 4.11 -11.80
N GLU A 22 18.89 4.96 -12.03
CA GLU A 22 17.83 4.76 -13.02
C GLU A 22 18.36 4.58 -14.45
N ASN A 23 19.58 5.06 -14.74
CA ASN A 23 20.21 4.89 -16.05
C ASN A 23 20.73 3.47 -16.29
N ARG A 24 20.73 2.62 -15.27
CA ARG A 24 21.14 1.22 -15.39
C ARG A 24 19.93 0.31 -15.59
N TRP A 25 19.85 -0.33 -16.75
CA TRP A 25 18.87 -1.37 -16.98
C TRP A 25 19.21 -2.65 -16.19
N LEU A 26 18.37 -3.00 -15.22
CA LEU A 26 18.52 -4.20 -14.39
C LEU A 26 17.78 -5.43 -14.94
N GLY A 27 16.97 -5.28 -15.99
CA GLY A 27 16.18 -6.37 -16.57
C GLY A 27 14.98 -6.82 -15.73
N ASP A 28 14.70 -6.14 -14.63
CA ASP A 28 13.63 -6.48 -13.70
C ASP A 28 12.32 -5.73 -13.98
N TYR A 29 12.27 -4.84 -14.98
CA TYR A 29 11.15 -3.94 -15.25
C TYR A 29 10.79 -3.03 -14.06
N GLY A 30 11.81 -2.63 -13.29
CA GLY A 30 11.63 -1.82 -12.09
C GLY A 30 11.93 -0.35 -12.26
N SER A 31 11.34 0.41 -11.35
CA SER A 31 11.57 1.82 -11.08
C SER A 31 11.54 2.05 -9.57
N PRO A 32 12.07 3.17 -9.06
CA PRO A 32 11.95 3.49 -7.63
C PRO A 32 10.49 3.45 -7.15
N LEU A 33 9.57 4.01 -7.93
CA LEU A 33 8.14 4.00 -7.64
C LEU A 33 7.58 2.58 -7.48
N ARG A 34 7.89 1.68 -8.44
CA ARG A 34 7.46 0.28 -8.37
C ARG A 34 8.03 -0.41 -7.13
N ASP A 35 9.33 -0.23 -6.87
CA ASP A 35 10.03 -0.90 -5.78
C ASP A 35 9.50 -0.43 -4.43
N ASN A 36 9.25 0.86 -4.24
CA ASN A 36 8.67 1.41 -3.02
C ASN A 36 7.24 0.91 -2.80
N ALA A 37 6.42 0.86 -3.85
CA ALA A 37 5.07 0.32 -3.77
C ALA A 37 5.05 -1.17 -3.38
N LEU A 38 5.89 -1.99 -4.00
CA LEU A 38 6.00 -3.42 -3.65
C LEU A 38 6.58 -3.64 -2.25
N LYS A 39 7.56 -2.82 -1.82
CA LYS A 39 8.07 -2.84 -0.44
C LYS A 39 6.94 -2.57 0.55
N LEU A 40 6.14 -1.52 0.31
CA LEU A 40 5.00 -1.18 1.17
C LEU A 40 3.98 -2.33 1.23
N ALA A 41 3.59 -2.88 0.08
CA ALA A 41 2.65 -3.99 0.02
C ALA A 41 3.15 -5.24 0.77
N LEU A 42 4.43 -5.59 0.64
CA LEU A 42 5.03 -6.73 1.34
C LEU A 42 5.12 -6.51 2.85
N LEU A 43 5.47 -5.30 3.29
CA LEU A 43 5.53 -4.97 4.71
C LEU A 43 4.14 -5.01 5.35
N GLU A 44 3.13 -4.50 4.67
CA GLU A 44 1.74 -4.51 5.15
C GLU A 44 1.18 -5.93 5.22
N GLU A 45 1.32 -6.72 4.14
CA GLU A 45 0.86 -8.11 4.07
C GLU A 45 1.43 -8.98 5.20
N ASN A 46 2.69 -8.72 5.58
CA ASN A 46 3.38 -9.46 6.64
C ASN A 46 3.34 -8.78 8.01
N LYS A 47 2.70 -7.61 8.15
CA LYS A 47 2.60 -6.82 9.38
C LYS A 47 3.97 -6.47 9.99
N LEU A 48 4.92 -6.08 9.14
CA LEU A 48 6.31 -5.81 9.51
C LEU A 48 6.60 -4.31 9.46
N LEU A 49 7.39 -3.80 10.43
CA LEU A 49 7.92 -2.43 10.43
C LEU A 49 6.87 -1.33 10.18
N PRO A 50 5.83 -1.20 11.04
CA PRO A 50 4.75 -0.22 10.84
C PRO A 50 5.23 1.23 10.70
N GLU A 51 6.31 1.60 11.41
CA GLU A 51 6.90 2.94 11.28
C GLU A 51 7.48 3.20 9.88
N VAL A 52 8.09 2.18 9.26
CA VAL A 52 8.62 2.27 7.89
C VAL A 52 7.51 2.31 6.86
N GLN A 53 6.39 1.61 7.11
CA GLN A 53 5.22 1.66 6.23
C GLN A 53 4.66 3.08 6.10
N ASN A 54 4.56 3.82 7.21
CA ASN A 54 4.09 5.22 7.19
C ASN A 54 5.03 6.13 6.38
N GLN A 55 6.35 5.95 6.54
CA GLN A 55 7.34 6.71 5.77
C GLN A 55 7.25 6.39 4.27
N LEU A 56 7.18 5.10 3.91
CA LEU A 56 7.03 4.65 2.54
C LEU A 56 5.72 5.16 1.91
N LEU A 57 4.62 5.19 2.67
CA LEU A 57 3.35 5.72 2.19
C LEU A 57 3.44 7.20 1.82
N SER A 58 4.06 8.02 2.67
CA SER A 58 4.29 9.44 2.38
C SER A 58 5.15 9.61 1.12
N THR A 59 6.29 8.91 1.05
CA THR A 59 7.18 8.95 -0.13
C THR A 59 6.45 8.51 -1.40
N LEU A 60 5.69 7.41 -1.33
CA LEU A 60 4.98 6.87 -2.49
C LEU A 60 3.89 7.83 -2.97
N SER A 61 3.20 8.53 -2.06
CA SER A 61 2.23 9.55 -2.41
C SER A 61 2.87 10.71 -3.17
N GLU A 62 4.06 11.15 -2.76
CA GLU A 62 4.82 12.20 -3.45
C GLU A 62 5.31 11.73 -4.82
N GLU A 63 5.91 10.54 -4.89
CA GLU A 63 6.42 9.94 -6.13
C GLU A 63 5.33 9.72 -7.16
N ALA A 64 4.14 9.29 -6.74
CA ALA A 64 3.01 9.01 -7.62
C ALA A 64 2.30 10.27 -8.12
N TYR A 65 2.16 11.30 -7.27
CA TYR A 65 1.38 12.51 -7.58
C TYR A 65 1.94 13.28 -8.79
N GLY A 66 3.24 13.18 -9.05
CA GLY A 66 3.90 13.84 -10.19
C GLY A 66 3.88 13.08 -11.51
N GLN A 67 3.42 11.82 -11.55
CA GLN A 67 3.60 10.98 -12.73
C GLN A 67 2.46 11.16 -13.74
N ARG A 68 2.82 11.61 -14.94
CA ARG A 68 1.88 11.68 -16.07
C ARG A 68 1.58 10.32 -16.68
N TRP A 69 2.57 9.43 -16.67
CA TRP A 69 2.47 8.09 -17.25
C TRP A 69 3.09 7.09 -16.29
N LEU A 70 2.42 5.94 -16.16
CA LEU A 70 2.87 4.82 -15.35
C LEU A 70 2.91 3.58 -16.23
N SER A 71 3.94 2.76 -16.06
CA SER A 71 3.98 1.44 -16.64
C SER A 71 2.89 0.54 -16.03
N THR A 72 2.57 -0.56 -16.71
CA THR A 72 1.66 -1.58 -16.17
C THR A 72 2.17 -2.14 -14.84
N GLN A 73 3.49 -2.29 -14.69
CA GLN A 73 4.09 -2.81 -13.46
C GLN A 73 3.94 -1.83 -12.30
N GLU A 74 4.15 -0.54 -12.54
CA GLU A 74 3.95 0.52 -11.53
C GLU A 74 2.48 0.66 -11.14
N THR A 75 1.59 0.67 -12.12
CA THR A 75 0.13 0.73 -11.87
C THR A 75 -0.31 -0.45 -11.00
N ASN A 76 0.15 -1.66 -11.30
CA ASN A 76 -0.16 -2.85 -10.50
C ASN A 76 0.45 -2.77 -9.09
N ALA A 77 1.71 -2.34 -8.97
CA ALA A 77 2.37 -2.20 -7.67
C ALA A 77 1.66 -1.16 -6.79
N LEU A 78 1.28 -0.01 -7.34
CA LEU A 78 0.49 1.03 -6.65
C LEU A 78 -0.88 0.51 -6.23
N PHE A 79 -1.55 -0.27 -7.08
CA PHE A 79 -2.82 -0.91 -6.72
C PHE A 79 -2.65 -1.86 -5.53
N LEU A 80 -1.62 -2.72 -5.54
CA LEU A 80 -1.35 -3.65 -4.45
C LEU A 80 -0.98 -2.93 -3.14
N ALA A 81 -0.24 -1.83 -3.22
CA ALA A 81 0.11 -1.01 -2.07
C ALA A 81 -1.10 -0.24 -1.50
N GLY A 82 -1.97 0.26 -2.38
CA GLY A 82 -3.12 1.08 -1.98
C GLY A 82 -4.36 0.29 -1.54
N ARG A 83 -4.50 -0.98 -1.94
CA ARG A 83 -5.75 -1.75 -1.71
C ARG A 83 -6.10 -1.90 -0.23
N THR A 84 -5.11 -1.99 0.65
CA THR A 84 -5.33 -2.13 2.10
C THR A 84 -5.47 -0.78 2.81
N LEU A 85 -4.95 0.29 2.19
CA LEU A 85 -5.15 1.67 2.66
C LEU A 85 -6.60 2.12 2.50
N ALA A 86 -7.35 1.54 1.56
CA ALA A 86 -8.76 1.87 1.34
C ALA A 86 -9.63 1.64 2.58
N ASP A 87 -9.22 0.74 3.49
CA ASP A 87 -9.92 0.41 4.72
C ASP A 87 -9.37 1.13 5.96
N LEU A 88 -8.36 1.99 5.80
CA LEU A 88 -7.79 2.74 6.93
C LEU A 88 -8.80 3.76 7.47
N PRO A 89 -8.92 3.87 8.80
CA PRO A 89 -9.78 4.87 9.39
C PRO A 89 -9.21 6.27 9.20
N GLY A 90 -10.10 7.23 9.02
CA GLY A 90 -9.69 8.62 8.84
C GLY A 90 -10.88 9.55 8.72
N SER A 91 -11.15 10.31 9.78
CA SER A 91 -12.09 11.42 9.74
C SER A 91 -11.44 12.62 9.07
N TRP A 92 -12.09 13.19 8.07
CA TRP A 92 -11.64 14.43 7.43
C TRP A 92 -12.81 15.38 7.20
N GLN A 93 -12.52 16.67 7.17
CA GLN A 93 -13.45 17.71 6.77
C GLN A 93 -12.74 18.69 5.84
N ALA A 94 -13.42 19.10 4.76
CA ALA A 94 -12.91 20.09 3.82
C ALA A 94 -14.04 21.00 3.32
N LYS A 95 -13.75 22.29 3.19
CA LYS A 95 -14.62 23.24 2.49
C LYS A 95 -14.09 23.44 1.08
N THR A 96 -14.90 23.14 0.07
CA THR A 96 -14.52 23.30 -1.34
C THR A 96 -15.13 24.58 -1.91
N SER A 97 -14.57 25.10 -3.00
CA SER A 97 -15.14 26.26 -3.70
C SER A 97 -16.42 25.95 -4.48
N LEU A 98 -16.74 24.65 -4.67
CA LEU A 98 -17.88 24.20 -5.47
C LEU A 98 -19.22 24.27 -4.71
N GLN A 99 -19.18 24.27 -3.37
CA GLN A 99 -20.38 24.26 -2.54
C GLN A 99 -20.15 24.95 -1.19
N ALA A 100 -21.21 25.55 -0.64
CA ALA A 100 -21.14 26.30 0.61
C ALA A 100 -20.98 25.39 1.84
N GLU A 101 -21.62 24.22 1.81
CA GLU A 101 -21.59 23.25 2.91
C GLU A 101 -20.27 22.47 2.95
N PRO A 102 -19.62 22.35 4.13
CA PRO A 102 -18.42 21.54 4.30
C PRO A 102 -18.65 20.07 3.95
N LEU A 103 -17.74 19.49 3.18
CA LEU A 103 -17.66 18.04 2.99
C LEU A 103 -16.96 17.42 4.20
N ALA A 104 -17.48 16.30 4.68
CA ALA A 104 -16.82 15.49 5.68
C ALA A 104 -16.89 14.02 5.29
N GLY A 105 -15.87 13.26 5.65
CA GLY A 105 -15.84 11.81 5.54
C GLY A 105 -15.44 11.21 6.87
N ASP A 106 -16.17 10.20 7.32
CA ASP A 106 -15.79 9.37 8.46
C ASP A 106 -15.75 7.92 7.98
N LYS A 107 -14.54 7.44 7.69
CA LYS A 107 -14.32 6.00 7.58
C LYS A 107 -13.99 5.49 8.98
N SER A 108 -15.01 5.11 9.72
CA SER A 108 -14.83 4.34 10.95
C SER A 108 -14.45 2.89 10.60
N ALA A 109 -13.33 2.39 11.12
CA ALA A 109 -12.88 1.02 10.89
C ALA A 109 -13.81 0.02 11.59
N ASN A 110 -14.89 -0.40 10.92
CA ASN A 110 -15.68 -1.55 11.34
C ASN A 110 -15.65 -2.62 10.24
N PRO A 111 -14.69 -3.56 10.27
CA PRO A 111 -14.73 -4.69 9.38
C PRO A 111 -15.79 -5.67 9.92
N GLN A 112 -17.06 -5.48 9.55
CA GLN A 112 -18.01 -6.58 9.70
C GLN A 112 -17.48 -7.77 8.89
N PRO A 113 -17.29 -8.96 9.51
CA PRO A 113 -16.87 -10.14 8.77
C PRO A 113 -17.92 -10.41 7.69
N ARG A 114 -17.49 -10.50 6.43
CA ARG A 114 -18.32 -10.97 5.32
C ARG A 114 -18.78 -12.39 5.67
N ARG A 115 -19.96 -12.51 6.28
CA ARG A 115 -20.62 -13.79 6.52
C ARG A 115 -20.80 -14.44 5.17
N ARG A 116 -19.99 -15.46 4.86
CA ARG A 116 -20.34 -16.42 3.83
C ARG A 116 -21.67 -17.03 4.27
N SER A 117 -22.73 -16.75 3.54
CA SER A 117 -23.98 -17.49 3.65
C SER A 117 -23.66 -18.95 3.29
N ALA A 118 -23.46 -19.78 4.32
CA ALA A 118 -23.58 -21.21 4.15
C ALA A 118 -25.03 -21.46 3.73
N GLY A 119 -25.22 -21.85 2.46
CA GLY A 119 -26.50 -22.32 1.95
C GLY A 119 -27.00 -23.43 2.86
N GLY A 120 -28.21 -23.23 3.37
CA GLY A 120 -28.84 -24.11 4.35
C GLY A 120 -29.01 -25.54 3.82
N ALA A 121 -28.73 -26.49 4.70
CA ALA A 121 -29.35 -27.79 4.65
C ALA A 121 -30.81 -27.65 5.15
N ALA A 122 -31.75 -27.99 4.29
CA ALA A 122 -33.11 -28.47 4.58
C ALA A 122 -33.54 -29.13 3.24
N GLY A 123 -33.76 -30.42 3.14
CA GLY A 123 -34.63 -31.23 3.98
C GLY A 123 -35.92 -31.45 3.21
N GLU A 124 -35.94 -32.49 2.37
CA GLU A 124 -37.04 -33.44 2.06
C GLU A 124 -36.55 -34.47 1.03
#